data_AF-L0AZL1-F1
#
_entry.id   AF-L0AZL1-F1
#
_cell.length_a   1.000
_cell.length_b   1.000
_cell.length_c   1.000
_cell.angle_alpha   90.00
_cell.angle_beta   90.00
_cell.angle_gamma   90.00
#
_symmetry.space_group_name_H-M   'P 1'
#
loop_
_entity.id
_entity.type
_entity.pdbx_description
1 polymer ?
#
loop_
_entity_poly.entity_id
_entity_poly.type
_entity_poly.pdbx_seq_one_letter_code
_entity_poly.pdbx_strand_id
1 'polypeptide(L)'
;MKYNILLYLFFIVKTIHCADKPAGELDQKPFSNGKDVECSYQDESARDDDSESTLSYQEDISLSEHFNITLDISSAEDSIVTRFEQEYGGASHRIFFPRRNVHIESVKEDGIEIWKSKESEECIFAECYQSGDITILYIDIKKDDSSYLVHFEKKDDTWSEIEIETFYGILESIMSYPENNGEEVEGNDNVFPE
;
A
#
# COMPACT_ATOMS: atom_id res chain seq x y z
N MET A 1 28.62 -2.52 1.79
CA MET A 1 27.34 -2.49 2.54
C MET A 1 26.21 -2.61 1.52
N LYS A 2 25.77 -3.83 1.17
CA LYS A 2 24.78 -4.05 0.09
C LYS A 2 23.43 -4.60 0.59
N TYR A 3 23.27 -4.78 1.90
CA TYR A 3 22.05 -5.28 2.51
C TYR A 3 21.43 -4.17 3.35
N ASN A 4 20.53 -3.39 2.74
CA ASN A 4 19.58 -2.56 3.49
C ASN A 4 18.32 -2.16 2.70
N ILE A 5 18.29 -2.21 1.37
CA ILE A 5 17.08 -1.89 0.59
C ILE A 5 15.98 -2.95 0.80
N LEU A 6 16.32 -4.24 0.71
CA LEU A 6 15.35 -5.32 0.98
C LEU A 6 14.87 -5.32 2.44
N LEU A 7 15.72 -4.96 3.41
CA LEU A 7 15.30 -4.85 4.80
C LEU A 7 14.36 -3.66 5.01
N TYR A 8 14.57 -2.55 4.32
CA TYR A 8 13.70 -1.37 4.38
C TYR A 8 12.29 -1.67 3.84
N LEU A 9 12.21 -2.35 2.69
CA LEU A 9 10.94 -2.81 2.10
C LEU A 9 10.23 -3.83 3.01
N PHE A 10 10.96 -4.77 3.61
CA PHE A 10 10.40 -5.70 4.59
C PHE A 10 9.90 -5.00 5.87
N PHE A 11 10.53 -3.91 6.31
CA PHE A 11 10.09 -3.16 7.49
C PHE A 11 8.82 -2.33 7.22
N ILE A 12 8.67 -1.74 6.03
CA ILE A 12 7.48 -0.97 5.66
C ILE A 12 6.27 -1.88 5.47
N VAL A 13 6.43 -3.01 4.75
CA VAL A 13 5.31 -3.96 4.53
C VAL A 13 4.84 -4.61 5.84
N LYS A 14 5.75 -4.91 6.78
CA LYS A 14 5.44 -5.62 8.03
C LYS A 14 4.80 -4.73 9.11
N THR A 15 4.95 -3.41 9.03
CA THR A 15 4.36 -2.48 10.02
C THR A 15 2.91 -2.12 9.69
N ILE A 16 2.49 -2.22 8.42
CA ILE A 16 1.17 -1.77 7.98
C ILE A 16 0.08 -2.86 8.15
N HIS A 17 0.45 -4.14 8.17
CA HIS A 17 -0.49 -5.23 8.51
C HIS A 17 -0.95 -5.24 9.99
N CYS A 18 -0.45 -4.33 10.84
CA CYS A 18 -0.81 -4.24 12.26
C CYS A 18 -1.76 -3.09 12.62
N ALA A 19 -2.03 -2.14 11.71
CA ALA A 19 -2.84 -0.96 12.04
C ALA A 19 -4.35 -1.15 11.82
N ASP A 20 -4.77 -2.27 11.24
CA ASP A 20 -6.16 -2.57 10.89
C ASP A 20 -6.74 -3.73 11.72
N LYS A 21 -6.34 -3.83 13.00
CA LYS A 21 -7.09 -4.69 13.93
C LYS A 21 -8.47 -4.08 14.15
N PRO A 22 -9.57 -4.77 13.82
CA PRO A 22 -10.88 -4.33 14.27
C PRO A 22 -10.87 -4.27 15.80
N ALA A 23 -11.36 -3.17 16.35
CA ALA A 23 -11.63 -3.04 17.78
C ALA A 23 -12.68 -4.10 18.17
N GLY A 24 -12.21 -5.26 18.61
CA GLY A 24 -13.09 -6.40 18.93
C GLY A 24 -12.39 -7.68 19.39
N GLU A 25 -11.07 -7.78 19.34
CA GLU A 25 -10.36 -8.96 19.86
C GLU A 25 -10.07 -8.79 21.37
N LEU A 26 -11.11 -8.94 22.19
CA LEU A 26 -10.95 -9.24 23.60
C LEU A 26 -10.77 -10.75 23.76
N ASP A 27 -9.60 -11.09 24.30
CA ASP A 27 -9.19 -12.37 24.87
C ASP A 27 -10.32 -13.34 25.22
N GLN A 28 -10.33 -14.50 24.58
CA GLN A 28 -10.76 -15.73 25.24
C GLN A 28 -9.79 -16.86 24.91
N LYS A 29 -8.82 -17.06 25.81
CA LYS A 29 -8.15 -18.37 25.95
C LYS A 29 -9.15 -19.41 26.46
N PRO A 30 -8.96 -20.69 26.09
CA PRO A 30 -9.93 -21.75 26.34
C PRO A 30 -9.77 -22.30 27.76
N PHE A 31 -10.86 -22.67 28.44
CA PHE A 31 -10.78 -23.72 29.47
C PHE A 31 -12.14 -24.40 29.74
N SER A 32 -12.15 -25.71 29.43
CA SER A 32 -12.83 -26.86 30.06
C SER A 32 -14.33 -26.88 30.37
N ASN A 33 -15.00 -27.87 29.76
CA ASN A 33 -15.82 -28.93 30.37
C ASN A 33 -16.47 -28.71 31.75
N GLY A 34 -17.79 -28.86 31.81
CA GLY A 34 -18.50 -29.12 33.07
C GLY A 34 -20.03 -29.07 32.98
N LYS A 35 -20.64 -30.20 32.57
CA LYS A 35 -21.87 -30.86 33.07
C LYS A 35 -23.09 -30.04 33.52
N ASP A 36 -24.20 -30.36 32.84
CA ASP A 36 -25.54 -30.73 33.34
C ASP A 36 -26.26 -29.79 34.32
N VAL A 37 -27.30 -29.08 33.84
CA VAL A 37 -28.59 -28.99 34.55
C VAL A 37 -29.75 -28.95 33.55
N GLU A 38 -30.62 -29.94 33.75
CA GLU A 38 -31.93 -30.25 33.20
C GLU A 38 -32.98 -29.15 33.42
N CYS A 39 -33.84 -28.88 32.42
CA CYS A 39 -35.20 -28.38 32.65
C CYS A 39 -36.10 -28.82 31.49
N SER A 40 -36.96 -29.79 31.81
CA SER A 40 -38.04 -30.34 31.00
C SER A 40 -39.32 -29.52 31.19
N TYR A 41 -40.03 -29.20 30.11
CA TYR A 41 -41.48 -29.00 30.11
C TYR A 41 -42.07 -29.48 28.78
N GLN A 42 -43.20 -30.17 28.89
CA GLN A 42 -43.77 -31.08 27.90
C GLN A 42 -44.64 -30.37 26.83
N ASP A 43 -44.84 -31.17 25.78
CA ASP A 43 -45.66 -31.06 24.58
C ASP A 43 -47.17 -30.84 24.81
N GLU A 44 -47.84 -30.25 23.81
CA GLU A 44 -49.10 -30.67 23.18
C GLU A 44 -49.93 -29.48 22.65
N SER A 45 -49.99 -29.32 21.32
CA SER A 45 -51.22 -29.53 20.52
C SER A 45 -51.17 -28.82 19.16
N ALA A 46 -51.37 -29.64 18.13
CA ALA A 46 -51.42 -29.29 16.72
C ALA A 46 -52.58 -28.36 16.35
N ARG A 47 -52.31 -27.40 15.44
CA ARG A 47 -53.24 -26.97 14.39
C ARG A 47 -52.45 -26.63 13.13
N ASP A 48 -52.78 -27.36 12.07
CA ASP A 48 -52.39 -27.10 10.69
C ASP A 48 -53.00 -25.77 10.22
N ASP A 49 -52.19 -24.89 9.64
CA ASP A 49 -52.67 -23.97 8.60
C ASP A 49 -51.50 -23.65 7.65
N ASP A 50 -51.51 -24.33 6.51
CA ASP A 50 -50.60 -24.15 5.39
C ASP A 50 -50.75 -22.74 4.82
N SER A 51 -49.79 -21.87 5.12
CA SER A 51 -49.41 -20.79 4.20
C SER A 51 -47.90 -20.55 4.29
N GLU A 52 -47.13 -21.44 3.66
CA GLU A 52 -45.75 -21.14 3.27
C GLU A 52 -45.76 -20.00 2.24
N SER A 53 -45.83 -18.76 2.73
CA SER A 53 -45.21 -17.65 2.02
C SER A 53 -43.71 -17.79 2.23
N THR A 54 -43.10 -18.63 1.41
CA THR A 54 -41.65 -18.66 1.21
C THR A 54 -41.28 -17.34 0.53
N LEU A 55 -41.18 -16.28 1.34
CA LEU A 55 -40.43 -15.09 1.00
C LEU A 55 -39.01 -15.60 0.74
N SER A 56 -38.67 -15.71 -0.53
CA SER A 56 -37.30 -15.91 -0.98
C SER A 56 -36.47 -14.84 -0.28
N TYR A 57 -35.66 -15.26 0.69
CA TYR A 57 -34.56 -14.46 1.18
C TYR A 57 -33.74 -14.14 -0.06
N GLN A 58 -33.92 -12.93 -0.59
CA GLN A 58 -32.98 -12.37 -1.52
C GLN A 58 -31.68 -12.34 -0.73
N GLU A 59 -30.69 -13.08 -1.17
CA GLU A 59 -29.33 -12.92 -0.68
C GLU A 59 -29.01 -11.43 -0.85
N ASP A 60 -29.02 -10.70 0.26
CA ASP A 60 -28.47 -9.37 0.36
C ASP A 60 -26.99 -9.52 0.01
N ILE A 61 -26.70 -9.36 -1.27
CA ILE A 61 -25.35 -9.17 -1.76
C ILE A 61 -24.89 -7.84 -1.17
N SER A 62 -24.23 -7.91 -0.02
CA SER A 62 -23.37 -6.85 0.47
C SER A 62 -22.15 -6.78 -0.45
N LEU A 63 -22.35 -6.30 -1.68
CA LEU A 63 -21.27 -5.75 -2.48
C LEU A 63 -20.76 -4.54 -1.69
N SER A 64 -19.61 -4.69 -1.05
CA SER A 64 -18.84 -3.53 -0.61
C SER A 64 -18.76 -2.56 -1.78
N GLU A 65 -19.32 -1.36 -1.63
CA GLU A 65 -19.17 -0.32 -2.65
C GLU A 65 -17.67 -0.02 -2.78
N HIS A 66 -17.06 -0.55 -3.83
CA HIS A 66 -15.70 -0.18 -4.23
C HIS A 66 -15.80 1.04 -5.13
N PHE A 67 -15.06 2.09 -4.79
CA PHE A 67 -14.99 3.30 -5.61
C PHE A 67 -13.78 3.21 -6.52
N ASN A 68 -14.03 3.20 -7.82
CA ASN A 68 -12.98 3.29 -8.83
C ASN A 68 -12.47 4.73 -8.91
N ILE A 69 -11.18 4.93 -8.68
CA ILE A 69 -10.57 6.24 -8.54
C ILE A 69 -9.25 6.31 -9.34
N THR A 70 -8.90 7.52 -9.77
CA THR A 70 -7.59 7.84 -10.32
C THR A 70 -6.71 8.46 -9.23
N LEU A 71 -5.52 7.90 -9.03
CA LEU A 71 -4.49 8.47 -8.18
C LEU A 71 -3.61 9.41 -9.00
N ASP A 72 -3.52 10.68 -8.60
CA ASP A 72 -2.48 11.59 -9.08
C ASP A 72 -1.36 11.67 -8.04
N ILE A 73 -0.14 11.22 -8.37
CA ILE A 73 0.97 11.14 -7.42
C ILE A 73 1.55 12.52 -7.06
N SER A 74 1.28 13.56 -7.86
CA SER A 74 1.66 14.95 -7.55
C SER A 74 0.69 15.62 -6.58
N SER A 75 -0.57 15.17 -6.56
CA SER A 75 -1.65 15.81 -5.80
C SER A 75 -2.57 14.82 -5.07
N ALA A 76 -2.01 13.73 -4.55
CA ALA A 76 -2.78 12.66 -3.95
C ALA A 76 -3.59 13.13 -2.72
N GLU A 77 -4.89 12.82 -2.70
CA GLU A 77 -5.78 13.16 -1.60
C GLU A 77 -5.70 12.13 -0.46
N ASP A 78 -5.61 12.62 0.78
CA ASP A 78 -5.55 11.77 1.98
C ASP A 78 -6.83 10.96 2.24
N SER A 79 -7.93 11.29 1.53
CA SER A 79 -9.20 10.55 1.50
C SER A 79 -9.12 9.25 0.68
N ILE A 80 -8.21 9.19 -0.30
CA ILE A 80 -8.08 8.09 -1.27
C ILE A 80 -6.93 7.17 -0.86
N VAL A 81 -5.81 7.76 -0.44
CA VAL A 81 -4.59 7.03 -0.11
C VAL A 81 -4.02 7.44 1.25
N THR A 82 -3.31 6.51 1.88
CA THR A 82 -2.34 6.83 2.92
C THR A 82 -0.99 7.07 2.25
N ARG A 83 -0.43 8.28 2.41
CA ARG A 83 0.88 8.66 1.86
C ARG A 83 1.95 8.66 2.94
N PHE A 84 3.11 8.12 2.62
CA PHE A 84 4.34 8.31 3.41
C PHE A 84 5.38 8.99 2.52
N GLU A 85 6.12 9.94 3.08
CA GLU A 85 7.14 10.69 2.35
C GLU A 85 8.39 10.84 3.22
N GLN A 86 9.54 10.61 2.59
CA GLN A 86 10.85 10.70 3.21
C GLN A 86 11.83 11.34 2.24
N GLU A 87 12.82 12.03 2.78
CA GLU A 87 13.90 12.63 2.00
C GLU A 87 15.24 12.14 2.56
N TYR A 88 16.13 11.66 1.70
CA TYR A 88 17.44 11.14 2.06
C TYR A 88 18.47 11.56 1.02
N GLY A 89 19.46 12.37 1.41
CA GLY A 89 20.57 12.74 0.53
C GLY A 89 20.16 13.50 -0.74
N GLY A 90 19.04 14.25 -0.70
CA GLY A 90 18.47 14.93 -1.87
C GLY A 90 17.61 14.03 -2.77
N ALA A 91 17.44 12.76 -2.42
CA ALA A 91 16.43 11.90 -3.01
C ALA A 91 15.13 11.96 -2.18
N SER A 92 14.00 12.18 -2.85
CA SER A 92 12.68 12.02 -2.26
C SER A 92 12.13 10.62 -2.53
N HIS A 93 11.42 10.10 -1.54
CA HIS A 93 10.80 8.78 -1.55
C HIS A 93 9.36 8.91 -1.06
N ARG A 94 8.40 8.59 -1.92
CA ARG A 94 6.96 8.69 -1.66
C ARG A 94 6.29 7.34 -1.85
N ILE A 95 5.45 6.97 -0.90
CA ILE A 95 4.73 5.70 -0.87
C ILE A 95 3.24 5.97 -0.77
N PHE A 96 2.44 5.25 -1.56
CA PHE A 96 0.99 5.40 -1.63
C PHE A 96 0.30 4.05 -1.41
N PHE A 97 -0.57 3.99 -0.40
CA PHE A 97 -1.43 2.85 -0.12
C PHE A 97 -2.90 3.26 -0.28
N PRO A 98 -3.69 2.61 -1.16
CA PRO A 98 -5.13 2.83 -1.20
C PRO A 98 -5.77 2.61 0.17
N ARG A 99 -6.73 3.46 0.54
CA ARG A 99 -7.57 3.21 1.72
C ARG A 99 -8.52 2.04 1.46
N ARG A 100 -9.12 1.52 2.54
CA ARG A 100 -10.15 0.47 2.46
C ARG A 100 -11.27 0.91 1.51
N ASN A 101 -11.72 -0.02 0.66
CA ASN A 101 -12.77 0.16 -0.35
C ASN A 101 -12.44 1.16 -1.48
N VAL A 102 -11.19 1.64 -1.56
CA VAL A 102 -10.71 2.43 -2.70
C VAL A 102 -10.06 1.48 -3.70
N HIS A 103 -10.51 1.54 -4.94
CA HIS A 103 -9.95 0.78 -6.05
C HIS A 103 -9.28 1.73 -7.03
N ILE A 104 -7.95 1.71 -7.10
CA ILE A 104 -7.19 2.60 -7.98
C ILE A 104 -7.09 1.96 -9.37
N GLU A 105 -7.83 2.53 -10.32
CA GLU A 105 -7.87 2.07 -11.72
C GLU A 105 -6.93 2.86 -12.65
N SER A 106 -6.30 3.92 -12.14
CA SER A 106 -5.34 4.72 -12.91
C SER A 106 -4.38 5.42 -11.97
N VAL A 107 -3.13 5.53 -12.40
CA VAL A 107 -2.09 6.33 -11.75
C VAL A 107 -1.60 7.37 -12.74
N LYS A 108 -1.53 8.62 -12.29
CA LYS A 108 -1.16 9.80 -13.06
C LYS A 108 -0.16 10.66 -12.32
N GLU A 109 0.49 11.56 -13.03
CA GLU A 109 1.27 12.66 -12.47
C GLU A 109 0.87 13.95 -13.19
N ASP A 110 0.37 14.93 -12.42
CA ASP A 110 -0.08 16.23 -12.96
C ASP A 110 -1.06 16.07 -14.14
N GLY A 111 -1.96 15.09 -14.03
CA GLY A 111 -2.93 14.73 -15.05
C GLY A 111 -2.41 13.89 -16.23
N ILE A 112 -1.10 13.65 -16.34
CA ILE A 112 -0.51 12.76 -17.35
C ILE A 112 -0.66 11.31 -16.90
N GLU A 113 -1.24 10.46 -17.76
CA GLU A 113 -1.44 9.05 -17.46
C GLU A 113 -0.12 8.26 -17.48
N ILE A 114 0.20 7.60 -16.37
CA ILE A 114 1.35 6.69 -16.24
C ILE A 114 0.88 5.26 -16.43
N TRP A 115 -0.19 4.90 -15.73
CA TRP A 115 -0.77 3.57 -15.73
C TRP A 115 -2.30 3.62 -15.72
N LYS A 116 -2.92 2.64 -16.39
CA LYS A 116 -4.36 2.43 -16.43
C LYS A 116 -4.64 0.94 -16.30
N SER A 117 -5.58 0.58 -15.43
CA SER A 117 -6.00 -0.80 -15.24
C SER A 117 -6.62 -1.40 -16.50
N LYS A 118 -6.46 -2.71 -16.64
CA LYS A 118 -7.18 -3.52 -17.62
C LYS A 118 -7.97 -4.60 -16.88
N GLU A 119 -9.19 -4.87 -17.33
CA GLU A 119 -10.02 -5.95 -16.78
C GLU A 119 -10.26 -5.78 -15.26
N SER A 120 -9.79 -6.72 -14.44
CA SER A 120 -9.90 -6.76 -12.98
C SER A 120 -8.66 -6.23 -12.25
N GLU A 121 -7.77 -5.53 -12.96
CA GLU A 121 -6.54 -4.98 -12.39
C GLU A 121 -6.80 -3.81 -11.44
N GLU A 122 -6.09 -3.81 -10.31
CA GLU A 122 -6.15 -2.75 -9.31
C GLU A 122 -4.76 -2.41 -8.78
N CYS A 123 -4.44 -1.12 -8.68
CA CYS A 123 -3.23 -0.68 -8.01
C CYS A 123 -3.41 -0.78 -6.50
N ILE A 124 -2.68 -1.70 -5.85
CA ILE A 124 -2.73 -1.92 -4.40
C ILE A 124 -1.61 -1.22 -3.63
N PHE A 125 -0.58 -0.79 -4.34
CA PHE A 125 0.56 -0.08 -3.78
C PHE A 125 1.35 0.62 -4.88
N ALA A 126 1.81 1.84 -4.61
CA ALA A 126 2.73 2.55 -5.50
C ALA A 126 3.85 3.21 -4.72
N GLU A 127 5.05 3.22 -5.29
CA GLU A 127 6.26 3.77 -4.68
C GLU A 127 7.03 4.59 -5.71
N CYS A 128 7.30 5.86 -5.40
CA CYS A 128 7.94 6.82 -6.27
C CYS A 128 9.26 7.30 -5.66
N TYR A 129 10.31 7.27 -6.46
CA TYR A 129 11.63 7.78 -6.09
C TYR A 129 12.01 8.89 -7.06
N GLN A 130 12.53 9.99 -6.52
CA GLN A 130 12.99 11.11 -7.34
C GLN A 130 14.30 11.67 -6.78
N SER A 131 15.29 11.87 -7.65
CA SER A 131 16.55 12.53 -7.33
C SER A 131 17.04 13.32 -8.53
N GLY A 132 17.14 14.64 -8.37
CA GLY A 132 17.37 15.56 -9.49
C GLY A 132 16.30 15.37 -10.57
N ASP A 133 16.75 15.10 -11.80
CA ASP A 133 15.89 14.91 -12.97
C ASP A 133 15.42 13.45 -13.15
N ILE A 134 15.90 12.52 -12.33
CA ILE A 134 15.54 11.10 -12.40
C ILE A 134 14.32 10.87 -11.53
N THR A 135 13.25 10.35 -12.12
CA THR A 135 12.08 9.86 -11.37
C THR A 135 11.74 8.45 -11.84
N ILE A 136 11.53 7.54 -10.90
CA ILE A 136 11.06 6.18 -11.16
C ILE A 136 9.84 5.85 -10.29
N LEU A 137 8.97 5.01 -10.81
CA LEU A 137 7.74 4.57 -10.15
C LEU A 137 7.64 3.06 -10.20
N TYR A 138 7.25 2.48 -9.08
CA TYR A 138 6.91 1.08 -8.91
C TYR A 138 5.41 1.00 -8.60
N ILE A 139 4.68 0.07 -9.22
CA ILE A 139 3.27 -0.20 -8.92
C ILE A 139 3.08 -1.71 -8.73
N ASP A 140 2.50 -2.10 -7.60
CA ASP A 140 1.99 -3.46 -7.35
C ASP A 140 0.53 -3.52 -7.78
N ILE A 141 0.25 -4.38 -8.76
CA ILE A 141 -1.06 -4.54 -9.37
C ILE A 141 -1.61 -5.89 -8.96
N LYS A 142 -2.76 -5.87 -8.30
CA LYS A 142 -3.55 -7.08 -8.08
C LYS A 142 -4.45 -7.36 -9.27
N LYS A 143 -4.48 -8.61 -9.70
CA LYS A 143 -5.36 -9.13 -10.74
C LYS A 143 -5.90 -10.49 -10.29
N ASP A 144 -7.20 -10.54 -10.11
CA ASP A 144 -7.91 -11.69 -9.54
C ASP A 144 -7.27 -12.15 -8.21
N ASP A 145 -6.75 -13.37 -8.15
CA ASP A 145 -6.11 -13.97 -6.98
C ASP A 145 -4.57 -13.80 -6.96
N SER A 146 -4.02 -12.97 -7.84
CA SER A 146 -2.57 -12.78 -8.01
C SER A 146 -2.16 -11.31 -7.99
N SER A 147 -0.86 -11.04 -7.87
CA SER A 147 -0.31 -9.72 -8.14
C SER A 147 0.95 -9.78 -8.98
N TYR A 148 1.25 -8.68 -9.67
CA TYR A 148 2.45 -8.50 -10.45
C TYR A 148 2.88 -7.04 -10.40
N LEU A 149 4.14 -6.80 -10.79
CA LEU A 149 4.80 -5.52 -10.65
C LEU A 149 5.03 -4.89 -12.01
N VAL A 150 4.80 -3.59 -12.08
CA VAL A 150 5.19 -2.76 -13.23
C VAL A 150 6.07 -1.63 -12.75
N HIS A 151 6.98 -1.20 -13.62
CA HIS A 151 8.01 -0.23 -13.30
C HIS A 151 8.03 0.83 -14.39
N PHE A 152 8.16 2.09 -14.00
CA PHE A 152 8.21 3.20 -14.92
C PHE A 152 9.38 4.12 -14.60
N GLU A 153 9.88 4.77 -15.63
CA GLU A 153 10.85 5.84 -15.54
C GLU A 153 10.27 7.08 -16.24
N LYS A 154 10.50 8.24 -15.63
CA LYS A 154 10.24 9.54 -16.25
C LYS A 154 11.54 10.06 -16.85
N LYS A 155 11.53 10.32 -18.16
CA LYS A 155 12.60 11.02 -18.89
C LYS A 155 11.97 12.12 -19.73
N ASP A 156 12.52 13.34 -19.66
CA ASP A 156 12.04 14.49 -20.43
C ASP A 156 10.50 14.67 -20.33
N ASP A 157 9.98 14.64 -19.10
CA ASP A 157 8.55 14.71 -18.77
C ASP A 157 7.65 13.62 -19.38
N THR A 158 8.25 12.56 -19.91
CA THR A 158 7.53 11.42 -20.48
C THR A 158 7.76 10.17 -19.65
N TRP A 159 6.67 9.52 -19.27
CA TRP A 159 6.70 8.24 -18.58
C TRP A 159 6.79 7.08 -19.58
N SER A 160 7.68 6.13 -19.30
CA SER A 160 7.79 4.88 -20.05
C SER A 160 7.94 3.71 -19.10
N GLU A 161 7.26 2.61 -19.42
CA GLU A 161 7.44 1.34 -18.73
C GLU A 161 8.85 0.79 -18.99
N ILE A 162 9.49 0.26 -17.94
CA ILE A 162 10.86 -0.26 -17.98
C ILE A 162 10.92 -1.65 -17.33
N GLU A 163 11.98 -2.40 -17.66
CA GLU A 163 12.25 -3.69 -17.04
C GLU A 163 12.73 -3.54 -15.59
N ILE A 164 12.47 -4.57 -14.77
CA ILE A 164 12.79 -4.59 -13.34
C ILE A 164 14.30 -4.42 -13.08
N GLU A 165 15.15 -4.97 -13.94
CA GLU A 165 16.60 -4.80 -13.85
C GLU A 165 17.03 -3.35 -14.08
N THR A 166 16.36 -2.66 -15.01
CA THR A 166 16.60 -1.23 -15.27
C THR A 166 16.15 -0.40 -14.08
N PHE A 167 14.98 -0.71 -13.52
CA PHE A 167 14.45 -0.03 -12.34
C PHE A 167 15.42 -0.12 -11.15
N TYR A 168 15.88 -1.32 -10.81
CA TYR A 168 16.81 -1.48 -9.69
C TYR A 168 18.18 -0.84 -9.94
N GLY A 169 18.68 -0.85 -11.18
CA GLY A 169 19.91 -0.13 -11.53
C GLY A 169 19.79 1.38 -11.28
N ILE A 170 18.64 1.97 -11.65
CA ILE A 170 18.36 3.39 -11.39
C ILE A 170 18.18 3.64 -9.89
N LEU A 171 17.42 2.80 -9.19
CA LEU A 171 17.22 2.92 -7.75
C LEU A 171 18.53 2.86 -6.98
N GLU A 172 19.44 1.94 -7.34
CA GLU A 172 20.78 1.89 -6.74
C GLU A 172 21.54 3.21 -6.96
N SER A 173 21.42 3.81 -8.15
CA SER A 173 22.02 5.12 -8.42
C SER A 173 21.42 6.22 -7.55
N ILE A 174 20.09 6.26 -7.39
CA ILE A 174 19.39 7.23 -6.52
C ILE A 174 19.87 7.09 -5.06
N MET A 175 19.98 5.85 -4.57
CA MET A 175 20.28 5.55 -3.16
C MET A 175 21.79 5.62 -2.82
N SER A 176 22.67 5.62 -3.83
CA SER A 176 24.12 5.61 -3.62
C SER A 176 24.72 6.98 -3.27
N TYR A 177 23.95 8.08 -3.29
CA TYR A 177 24.47 9.42 -3.01
C TYR A 177 24.12 9.93 -1.60
N PRO A 178 25.10 9.89 -0.69
CA PRO A 178 25.28 10.98 0.26
C PRO A 178 26.75 11.42 0.22
N GLU A 179 27.20 12.05 -0.87
CA GLU A 179 28.51 12.71 -0.84
C GLU A 179 28.38 14.12 -0.26
N ASN A 180 28.81 14.21 1.00
CA ASN A 180 29.34 15.41 1.64
C ASN A 180 30.16 16.24 0.65
N ASN A 181 29.55 17.24 0.02
CA ASN A 181 30.27 18.22 -0.77
C ASN A 181 30.28 19.56 -0.03
N GLY A 182 31.37 19.80 0.70
CA GLY A 182 31.94 21.14 0.85
C GLY A 182 31.84 21.80 2.22
N GLU A 183 32.70 21.39 3.15
CA GLU A 183 33.54 22.35 3.88
C GLU A 183 34.94 21.72 4.02
N GLU A 184 35.74 21.82 2.95
CA GLU A 184 37.19 21.87 3.12
C GLU A 184 37.49 23.17 3.86
N VAL A 185 37.67 23.09 5.18
CA VAL A 185 38.31 24.17 5.92
C VAL A 185 39.77 24.14 5.49
N GLU A 186 40.13 24.99 4.53
CA GLU A 186 41.51 25.26 4.17
C GLU A 186 42.30 25.51 5.46
N GLY A 187 43.36 24.73 5.65
CA GLY A 187 44.30 24.88 6.75
C GLY A 187 44.89 26.27 6.72
N ASN A 188 44.46 27.12 7.65
CA ASN A 188 45.13 28.37 7.91
C ASN A 188 46.28 28.07 8.87
N ASP A 189 47.42 27.71 8.29
CA ASP A 189 48.73 27.69 8.94
C ASP A 189 49.10 29.11 9.39
N ASN A 190 48.51 29.58 10.50
CA ASN A 190 49.05 30.72 11.22
C ASN A 190 50.17 30.23 12.14
N VAL A 191 51.35 30.18 11.54
CA VAL A 191 52.64 30.34 12.20
C VAL A 191 52.56 31.57 13.10
N PHE A 192 52.60 31.37 14.42
CA PHE A 192 52.90 32.44 15.36
C PHE A 192 54.40 32.79 15.26
N PRO A 193 54.78 34.05 15.00
CA PRO A 193 56.16 34.47 15.17
C PRO A 193 56.46 34.74 16.66
N GLU A 194 57.69 34.38 17.01
CA GLU A 194 58.50 34.53 18.25
C GLU A 194 57.89 35.18 19.51
#